data_AF-A0A3D2BIR2-F1
#
_entry.id   AF-A0A3D2BIR2-F1
#
_cell.length_a   1.000
_cell.length_b   1.000
_cell.length_c   1.000
_cell.angle_alpha   90.00
_cell.angle_beta   90.00
_cell.angle_gamma   90.00
#
_symmetry.space_group_name_H-M   'P 1'
#
loop_
_entity.id
_entity.type
_entity.pdbx_description
1 polymer ?
#
loop_
_entity_poly.entity_id
_entity_poly.type
_entity_poly.pdbx_seq_one_letter_code
_entity_poly.pdbx_strand_id
1 'polypeptide(L)'
;MTIKSIIKRKFVRNVIVVASGTAGAQIITMLFSPIITRLYGPESFGVLGSFTAALAVLTPIAALTYPVAMVLPKSDDEAKGLAAISIKMAILIAFVTFIIFIIFGDGITEKLNLEVIRPFLYLIPLSMFLSAYQQVLFQWFIRKKMFQV
;
A
#
# COMPACT_ATOMS: atom_id res chain seq x y z
N MET A 1 30.26 24.77 -5.38
CA MET A 1 29.97 23.36 -5.04
C MET A 1 29.24 22.74 -6.22
N THR A 2 29.91 21.93 -7.05
CA THR A 2 29.42 21.56 -8.39
C THR A 2 28.36 20.46 -8.32
N ILE A 3 27.20 20.65 -8.97
CA ILE A 3 26.07 19.69 -9.03
C ILE A 3 26.51 18.25 -9.38
N LYS A 4 27.54 18.09 -10.22
CA LYS A 4 28.12 16.78 -10.59
C LYS A 4 28.72 16.01 -9.39
N SER A 5 29.19 16.70 -8.35
CA SER A 5 29.74 16.07 -7.13
C SER A 5 28.66 15.51 -6.21
N ILE A 6 27.48 16.14 -6.17
CA ILE A 6 26.35 15.72 -5.33
C ILE A 6 25.72 14.44 -5.91
N ILE A 7 25.57 14.39 -7.24
CA ILE A 7 24.98 13.25 -7.96
C ILE A 7 25.85 11.98 -7.85
N LYS A 8 27.18 12.10 -7.69
CA LYS A 8 28.09 10.95 -7.51
C LYS A 8 27.98 10.27 -6.13
N ARG A 9 27.28 10.85 -5.15
CA ARG A 9 27.13 10.22 -3.83
C ARG A 9 26.18 9.02 -3.93
N LYS A 10 26.59 7.89 -3.32
CA LYS A 10 25.81 6.64 -3.27
C LYS A 10 24.36 6.86 -2.80
N PHE A 11 24.14 7.80 -1.88
CA PHE A 11 22.81 8.20 -1.42
C PHE A 11 21.95 8.83 -2.53
N VAL A 12 22.49 9.81 -3.26
CA VAL A 12 21.76 10.51 -4.32
C VAL A 12 21.44 9.59 -5.48
N ARG A 13 22.37 8.69 -5.85
CA ARG A 13 22.11 7.64 -6.85
C ARG A 13 20.92 6.76 -6.45
N ASN A 14 20.89 6.28 -5.20
CA ASN A 14 19.79 5.44 -4.72
C ASN A 14 18.44 6.17 -4.74
N VAL A 15 18.43 7.45 -4.33
CA VAL A 15 17.21 8.27 -4.37
C VAL A 15 16.74 8.48 -5.82
N ILE A 16 17.65 8.78 -6.75
CA ILE A 16 17.32 8.95 -8.18
C ILE A 16 16.73 7.65 -8.75
N VAL A 17 17.29 6.49 -8.41
CA VAL A 17 16.77 5.20 -8.89
C VAL A 17 15.34 4.98 -8.43
N VAL A 18 15.06 5.14 -7.13
CA VAL A 18 13.70 4.99 -6.59
C VAL A 18 12.74 6.02 -7.21
N ALA A 19 13.15 7.30 -7.27
CA ALA A 19 12.33 8.36 -7.84
C ALA A 19 12.05 8.14 -9.33
N SER A 20 13.02 7.66 -10.11
CA SER A 20 12.85 7.34 -11.53
C SER A 20 11.91 6.16 -11.76
N GLY A 21 11.96 5.13 -10.89
CA GLY A 21 11.03 4.00 -10.93
C GLY A 21 9.59 4.44 -10.65
N THR A 22 9.40 5.27 -9.61
CA THR A 22 8.08 5.84 -9.29
C THR A 22 7.58 6.75 -10.41
N ALA A 23 8.43 7.63 -10.95
CA ALA A 23 8.06 8.51 -12.07
C ALA A 23 7.69 7.71 -13.31
N GLY A 24 8.43 6.65 -13.65
CA GLY A 24 8.12 5.76 -14.76
C GLY A 24 6.76 5.07 -14.59
N ALA A 25 6.47 4.54 -13.40
CA ALA A 25 5.18 3.93 -13.11
C ALA A 25 4.02 4.93 -13.27
N GLN A 26 4.19 6.18 -12.79
CA GLN A 26 3.17 7.23 -12.92
C GLN A 26 2.95 7.65 -14.39
N ILE A 27 4.02 7.74 -15.18
CA ILE A 27 3.92 8.03 -16.62
C ILE A 27 3.14 6.94 -17.34
N ILE A 28 3.39 5.67 -17.03
CA ILE A 28 2.62 4.55 -17.60
C ILE A 28 1.14 4.72 -17.24
N THR A 29 0.81 4.93 -15.96
CA THR A 29 -0.58 5.15 -15.52
C THR A 29 -1.23 6.32 -16.27
N MET A 30 -0.52 7.44 -16.44
CA MET A 30 -1.02 8.62 -17.14
C MET A 30 -1.26 8.35 -18.64
N LEU A 31 -0.37 7.63 -19.31
CA LEU A 31 -0.50 7.28 -20.72
C LEU A 31 -1.65 6.30 -20.99
N PHE A 32 -1.91 5.37 -20.06
CA PHE A 32 -3.01 4.43 -20.17
C PHE A 32 -4.34 5.00 -19.67
N SER A 33 -4.34 6.06 -18.87
CA SER A 33 -5.55 6.75 -18.39
C SER A 33 -6.58 7.01 -19.50
N PRO A 34 -6.27 7.60 -20.68
CA PRO A 34 -7.25 7.83 -21.74
C PRO A 34 -7.85 6.56 -22.35
N ILE A 35 -7.11 5.44 -22.31
CA ILE A 35 -7.61 4.15 -22.78
C ILE A 35 -8.58 3.57 -21.75
N ILE A 36 -8.20 3.63 -20.46
CA ILE A 36 -9.01 3.13 -19.36
C ILE A 36 -10.30 3.96 -19.22
N THR A 37 -10.25 5.29 -19.33
CA THR A 37 -11.45 6.16 -19.25
C THR A 37 -12.39 6.02 -20.44
N ARG A 38 -11.93 5.49 -21.57
CA ARG A 38 -12.78 5.18 -22.71
C ARG A 38 -13.44 3.80 -22.61
N LEU A 39 -12.75 2.84 -21.99
CA LEU A 39 -13.26 1.47 -21.79
C LEU A 39 -14.17 1.36 -20.55
N TYR A 40 -13.90 2.14 -19.50
CA TYR A 40 -14.63 2.13 -18.24
C TYR A 40 -15.38 3.45 -18.04
N GLY A 41 -16.68 3.36 -17.76
CA GLY A 41 -17.52 4.52 -17.48
C GLY A 41 -17.18 5.21 -16.16
N PRO A 42 -17.67 6.45 -15.95
CA PRO A 42 -17.41 7.22 -14.72
C PRO A 42 -17.90 6.50 -13.44
N GLU A 43 -18.91 5.65 -13.55
CA GLU A 43 -19.43 4.81 -12.46
C GLU A 43 -18.37 3.85 -11.92
N SER A 44 -17.59 3.21 -12.81
CA SER A 44 -16.50 2.30 -12.41
C SER A 44 -15.34 3.04 -11.73
N PHE A 45 -15.06 4.29 -12.14
CA PHE A 45 -14.09 5.13 -11.44
C PHE A 45 -14.60 5.57 -10.06
N GLY A 46 -15.91 5.76 -9.89
CA GLY A 46 -16.52 5.98 -8.58
C GLY A 46 -16.32 4.81 -7.62
N VAL A 47 -16.51 3.56 -8.10
CA VAL A 47 -16.21 2.35 -7.33
C VAL A 47 -14.74 2.30 -6.94
N LEU A 48 -13.85 2.48 -7.91
CA LEU A 48 -12.41 2.46 -7.67
C LEU A 48 -12.00 3.52 -6.65
N GLY A 49 -12.46 4.77 -6.81
CA GLY A 49 -12.13 5.88 -5.93
C GLY A 49 -12.54 5.60 -4.48
N SER A 50 -13.77 5.17 -4.27
CA SER A 50 -14.28 4.85 -2.93
C SER A 50 -13.59 3.63 -2.31
N PHE A 51 -13.30 2.59 -3.11
CA PHE A 51 -12.52 1.44 -2.66
C PHE A 51 -11.10 1.85 -2.23
N THR A 52 -10.45 2.70 -3.03
CA THR A 52 -9.10 3.19 -2.75
C THR A 52 -9.07 4.08 -1.51
N ALA A 53 -10.08 4.94 -1.31
CA ALA A 53 -10.22 5.77 -0.12
C ALA A 53 -10.41 4.92 1.15
N ALA A 54 -11.26 3.89 1.09
CA ALA A 54 -11.43 2.96 2.19
C ALA A 54 -10.12 2.24 2.54
N LEU A 55 -9.39 1.73 1.54
CA LEU A 55 -8.08 1.12 1.75
C LEU A 55 -7.05 2.10 2.32
N ALA A 56 -7.03 3.36 1.87
CA ALA A 56 -6.09 4.37 2.38
C ALA A 56 -6.23 4.58 3.90
N VAL A 57 -7.46 4.46 4.43
CA VAL A 57 -7.73 4.54 5.88
C VAL A 57 -7.45 3.21 6.57
N LEU A 58 -7.85 2.09 5.97
CA LEU A 58 -7.79 0.78 6.60
C LEU A 58 -6.39 0.14 6.58
N THR A 59 -5.58 0.37 5.54
CA THR A 59 -4.25 -0.23 5.39
C THR A 59 -3.28 0.16 6.52
N PRO A 60 -3.15 1.44 6.94
CA PRO A 60 -2.33 1.80 8.10
C PRO A 60 -2.78 1.13 9.39
N ILE A 61 -4.10 0.97 9.57
CA ILE A 61 -4.71 0.31 10.72
C ILE A 61 -4.39 -1.19 10.70
N ALA A 62 -4.41 -1.83 9.52
CA ALA A 62 -4.16 -3.27 9.35
C ALA A 62 -2.83 -3.73 9.96
N ALA A 63 -1.78 -2.93 9.82
CA ALA A 63 -0.48 -3.26 10.39
C ALA A 63 -0.15 -2.44 11.64
N LEU A 64 -1.12 -1.70 12.21
CA LEU A 64 -0.93 -0.75 13.33
C LEU A 64 0.24 0.21 13.12
N THR A 65 0.56 0.52 11.86
CA THR A 65 1.74 1.32 11.47
C THR A 65 3.09 0.74 11.97
N TYR A 66 3.13 -0.51 12.47
CA TYR A 66 4.36 -1.21 12.83
C TYR A 66 5.36 -1.38 11.68
N PRO A 67 4.97 -1.47 10.39
CA PRO A 67 5.92 -1.53 9.29
C PRO A 67 6.86 -0.31 9.25
N VAL A 68 6.41 0.87 9.68
CA VAL A 68 7.24 2.08 9.75
C VAL A 68 8.29 1.98 10.86
N ALA A 69 8.04 1.19 11.90
CA ALA A 69 9.00 0.97 12.98
C ALA A 69 10.16 0.03 12.58
N MET A 70 10.06 -0.72 11.47
CA MET A 70 11.10 -1.68 11.05
C MET A 70 12.44 -1.04 10.64
N VAL A 71 12.46 0.25 10.36
CA VAL A 71 13.68 0.99 10.02
C VAL A 71 14.48 1.48 11.24
N LEU A 72 13.94 1.39 12.47
CA LEU A 72 14.61 1.84 13.69
C LEU A 72 15.57 0.81 14.36
N PRO A 73 15.29 -0.51 14.38
CA PRO A 73 16.11 -1.49 15.10
C PRO A 73 17.54 -1.58 14.55
N LYS A 74 18.55 -1.58 15.43
CA LYS A 74 19.97 -1.69 15.04
C LYS A 74 20.36 -3.10 14.61
N SER A 75 19.63 -4.13 15.07
CA SER A 75 19.88 -5.54 14.74
C SER A 75 18.89 -6.07 13.71
N ASP A 76 19.37 -6.92 12.79
CA ASP A 76 18.53 -7.53 11.75
C ASP A 76 17.57 -8.58 12.30
N ASP A 77 17.87 -9.20 13.44
CA ASP A 77 16.98 -10.19 14.05
C ASP A 77 15.78 -9.54 14.75
N GLU A 78 15.97 -8.35 15.34
CA GLU A 78 14.86 -7.53 15.86
C GLU A 78 13.91 -7.09 14.73
N ALA A 79 14.47 -6.76 13.56
CA ALA A 79 13.70 -6.36 12.39
C ALA A 79 12.87 -7.51 11.82
N LYS A 80 13.41 -8.74 11.79
CA LYS A 80 12.64 -9.94 11.43
C LYS A 80 11.51 -10.20 12.42
N GLY A 81 11.77 -10.02 13.72
CA GLY A 81 10.76 -10.11 14.77
C GLY A 81 9.61 -9.12 14.54
N LEU A 82 9.95 -7.86 14.26
CA LEU A 82 8.96 -6.83 13.93
C LEU A 82 8.18 -7.13 12.63
N ALA A 83 8.85 -7.65 11.61
CA ALA A 83 8.20 -8.07 10.36
C ALA A 83 7.19 -9.20 10.61
N ALA A 84 7.57 -10.21 11.40
CA ALA A 84 6.69 -11.31 11.76
C ALA A 84 5.49 -10.85 12.59
N ILE A 85 5.68 -9.93 13.54
CA ILE A 85 4.59 -9.33 14.33
C ILE A 85 3.68 -8.51 13.42
N SER A 86 4.24 -7.69 12.53
CA SER A 86 3.47 -6.86 11.59
C SER A 86 2.57 -7.72 10.69
N ILE A 87 3.10 -8.84 10.17
CA ILE A 87 2.33 -9.78 9.35
C ILE A 87 1.24 -10.48 10.18
N LYS A 88 1.55 -10.93 11.40
CA LYS A 88 0.55 -11.55 12.29
C LYS A 88 -0.59 -10.58 12.63
N MET A 89 -0.26 -9.31 12.92
CA MET A 89 -1.27 -8.28 13.18
C MET A 89 -2.08 -7.96 11.92
N ALA A 90 -1.44 -7.89 10.75
CA ALA A 90 -2.13 -7.71 9.48
C ALA A 90 -3.14 -8.83 9.20
N ILE A 91 -2.77 -10.09 9.45
CA ILE A 91 -3.69 -11.23 9.34
C ILE A 91 -4.84 -11.10 10.32
N LEU A 92 -4.55 -10.80 11.59
CA LEU A 92 -5.56 -10.68 12.64
C LEU A 92 -6.55 -9.56 12.33
N ILE A 93 -6.07 -8.37 11.95
CA ILE A 93 -6.93 -7.23 11.65
C ILE A 93 -7.70 -7.45 10.35
N ALA A 94 -7.09 -8.05 9.32
CA ALA A 94 -7.80 -8.43 8.10
C ALA A 94 -8.92 -9.43 8.40
N PHE A 95 -8.67 -10.43 9.26
CA PHE A 95 -9.67 -11.41 9.67
C PHE A 95 -10.81 -10.79 10.48
N VAL A 96 -10.49 -9.93 11.45
CA VAL A 96 -11.49 -9.16 12.22
C VAL A 96 -12.32 -8.28 11.28
N THR A 97 -11.68 -7.59 10.35
CA THR A 97 -12.36 -6.75 9.35
C THR A 97 -13.28 -7.57 8.46
N PHE A 98 -12.85 -8.77 8.05
CA PHE A 98 -13.66 -9.71 7.28
C PHE A 98 -14.91 -10.17 8.07
N ILE A 99 -14.76 -10.50 9.35
CA ILE A 99 -15.89 -10.86 10.22
C ILE A 99 -16.86 -9.69 10.37
N ILE A 100 -16.36 -8.47 10.58
CA ILE A 100 -17.19 -7.26 10.69
C ILE A 100 -18.00 -7.04 9.40
N PHE A 101 -17.38 -7.20 8.22
CA PHE A 101 -18.10 -7.06 6.96
C PHE A 101 -19.09 -8.19 6.68
N ILE A 102 -18.89 -9.41 7.20
CA ILE A 102 -19.92 -10.46 7.12
C ILE A 102 -21.13 -10.12 7.98
N ILE A 103 -20.93 -9.61 9.19
CA ILE A 103 -22.02 -9.39 10.17
C ILE A 103 -22.75 -8.05 9.92
N PHE A 104 -22.00 -7.01 9.55
CA PHE A 104 -22.50 -5.62 9.43
C PHE A 104 -22.39 -5.05 8.02
N GLY A 105 -21.98 -5.83 7.01
CA GLY A 105 -21.71 -5.34 5.65
C GLY A 105 -22.90 -4.61 5.01
N ASP A 106 -24.13 -5.12 5.22
CA ASP A 106 -25.35 -4.51 4.71
C ASP A 106 -25.62 -3.15 5.36
N GLY A 107 -25.53 -3.05 6.69
CA GLY A 107 -25.76 -1.79 7.41
C GLY A 107 -24.67 -0.74 7.20
N ILE A 108 -23.43 -1.16 6.92
CA ILE A 108 -22.32 -0.27 6.58
C ILE A 108 -22.51 0.29 5.16
N THR A 109 -22.87 -0.54 4.19
CA THR A 109 -23.05 -0.09 2.80
C THR A 109 -24.23 0.85 2.63
N GLU A 110 -25.31 0.61 3.35
CA GLU A 110 -26.49 1.48 3.36
C GLU A 110 -26.20 2.84 4.02
N LYS A 111 -25.51 2.87 5.17
CA LYS A 111 -25.20 4.13 5.87
C LYS A 111 -24.14 4.99 5.17
N LEU A 112 -23.18 4.36 4.48
CA LEU A 112 -22.11 5.07 3.78
C LEU A 112 -22.46 5.36 2.31
N ASN A 113 -23.65 5.00 1.83
CA ASN A 113 -24.03 5.06 0.40
C ASN A 113 -23.01 4.37 -0.52
N LEU A 114 -22.44 3.24 -0.06
CA LEU A 114 -21.41 2.47 -0.77
C LEU A 114 -22.00 1.23 -1.45
N GLU A 115 -23.25 1.30 -1.89
CA GLU A 115 -23.93 0.20 -2.59
C GLU A 115 -23.13 -0.29 -3.79
N VAL A 116 -22.43 0.62 -4.48
CA VAL A 116 -21.62 0.32 -5.67
C VAL A 116 -20.39 -0.55 -5.34
N ILE A 117 -19.97 -0.64 -4.07
CA ILE A 117 -18.80 -1.41 -3.61
C ILE A 117 -19.25 -2.71 -2.92
N ARG A 118 -20.56 -2.97 -2.73
CA ARG A 118 -21.06 -4.21 -2.12
C ARG A 118 -20.39 -5.48 -2.66
N PRO A 119 -20.24 -5.68 -3.98
CA PRO A 119 -19.61 -6.88 -4.52
C PRO A 119 -18.12 -7.00 -4.17
N PHE A 120 -17.46 -5.88 -3.91
CA PHE A 120 -16.03 -5.77 -3.64
C PHE A 120 -15.69 -5.64 -2.15
N LEU A 121 -16.69 -5.60 -1.25
CA LEU A 121 -16.47 -5.50 0.20
C LEU A 121 -15.55 -6.60 0.73
N TYR A 122 -15.74 -7.84 0.28
CA TYR A 122 -14.91 -8.98 0.71
C TYR A 122 -13.48 -8.91 0.15
N LEU A 123 -13.26 -8.13 -0.92
CA LEU A 123 -11.93 -7.87 -1.46
C LEU A 123 -11.12 -6.89 -0.60
N ILE A 124 -11.78 -6.07 0.23
CA ILE A 124 -11.13 -5.09 1.11
C ILE A 124 -10.17 -5.77 2.09
N PRO A 125 -10.58 -6.74 2.94
CA PRO A 125 -9.67 -7.36 3.91
C PRO A 125 -8.51 -8.10 3.23
N LEU A 126 -8.74 -8.72 2.07
CA LEU A 126 -7.68 -9.34 1.27
C LEU A 126 -6.68 -8.28 0.77
N SER A 127 -7.17 -7.17 0.24
CA SER A 127 -6.35 -6.07 -0.27
C SER A 127 -5.59 -5.36 0.85
N MET A 128 -6.20 -5.23 2.04
CA MET A 128 -5.54 -4.72 3.26
C MET A 128 -4.35 -5.60 3.64
N PHE A 129 -4.53 -6.92 3.69
CA PHE A 129 -3.44 -7.85 4.00
C PHE A 129 -2.31 -7.76 2.97
N LEU A 130 -2.64 -7.80 1.67
CA LEU A 130 -1.64 -7.69 0.60
C LEU A 130 -0.89 -6.35 0.66
N SER A 131 -1.58 -5.25 0.96
CA SER A 131 -0.97 -3.93 1.09
C SER A 131 -0.05 -3.86 2.31
N ALA A 132 -0.46 -4.40 3.46
CA ALA A 132 0.37 -4.49 4.64
C ALA A 132 1.62 -5.36 4.39
N TYR A 133 1.46 -6.50 3.71
CA TYR A 133 2.57 -7.37 3.32
C TYR A 133 3.54 -6.67 2.36
N GLN A 134 3.03 -5.97 1.34
CA GLN A 134 3.81 -5.15 0.44
C GLN A 134 4.59 -4.07 1.21
N GLN A 135 3.95 -3.40 2.18
CA GLN A 135 4.61 -2.39 3.01
C GLN A 135 5.74 -3.00 3.84
N VAL A 136 5.55 -4.20 4.39
CA VAL A 136 6.60 -4.92 5.13
C VAL A 136 7.81 -5.23 4.23
N LEU A 137 7.56 -5.76 3.03
CA LEU A 137 8.62 -6.03 2.06
C LEU A 137 9.35 -4.75 1.63
N PHE A 138 8.61 -3.68 1.35
CA PHE A 138 9.20 -2.41 0.93
C PHE A 138 10.12 -1.82 2.00
N GLN A 139 9.67 -1.82 3.26
CA GLN A 139 10.47 -1.37 4.40
C GLN A 139 11.71 -2.26 4.63
N TRP A 140 11.58 -3.57 4.43
CA TRP A 140 12.72 -4.49 4.48
C TRP A 140 13.76 -4.20 3.39
N PHE A 141 13.34 -3.95 2.15
CA PHE A 141 14.23 -3.57 1.05
C PHE A 141 14.92 -2.24 1.28
N ILE A 142 14.20 -1.24 1.80
CA ILE A 142 14.77 0.06 2.18
C ILE A 142 15.86 -0.13 3.24
N ARG A 143 15.57 -0.92 4.29
CA ARG A 143 16.51 -1.20 5.37
C ARG A 143 17.78 -1.89 4.86
N LYS A 144 17.63 -2.92 4.02
CA LYS A 144 18.77 -3.65 3.45
C LYS A 144 19.54 -2.85 2.40
N LYS A 145 19.09 -1.62 2.06
CA LYS A 145 19.67 -0.77 1.02
C LYS A 145 19.88 -1.53 -0.30
N MET A 146 19.03 -2.53 -0.57
CA MET A 146 19.06 -3.34 -1.80
C MET A 146 18.44 -2.58 -2.98
N PHE A 147 18.80 -1.30 -3.10
CA PHE A 147 18.57 -0.52 -4.31
C PHE A 147 19.67 -0.94 -5.30
N GLN A 148 19.58 -2.17 -5.82
CA GLN A 148 20.47 -2.65 -6.86
C GLN A 148 20.18 -1.84 -8.13
N VAL A 149 21.01 -0.83 -8.41
CA VAL A 149 21.97 -0.79 -9.55
C VAL A 149 23.15 0.11 -9.17
#